data_AF-A0A1X6N9V2-F1
#
_entry.id   AF-A0A1X6N9V2-F1
#
_cell.length_a   1.000
_cell.length_b   1.000
_cell.length_c   1.000
_cell.angle_alpha   90.00
_cell.angle_beta   90.00
_cell.angle_gamma   90.00
#
_symmetry.space_group_name_H-M   'P 1'
#
loop_
_entity.id
_entity.type
_entity.pdbx_description
1 polymer ?
#
loop_
_entity_poly.entity_id
_entity_poly.type
_entity_poly.pdbx_seq_one_letter_code
_entity_poly.pdbx_strand_id
1 'polypeptide(L)'
;MRMLEAEFGGKQKAPEDDEEKVGSVDPKGKLITDGPKKRIAVRCIEVLLAATSSVASIYSALIIKPSSSPPPANKLPAYLLYILSFLTVLSTIYLFLIYPCCCGSRPRSRDAAFEQGPGGLMVLPVQSLPGGGKKGKGGKGKKHKGGGGASDGVQVNLIVDPTMFGSGRQDEDEWEDEQGEDGETELGPPGSYAPRRRRPRRRGIFAGLALEAQWKRARKQLKVGMVFDVVAWVLWGAVFVVVLMGKRCPVGGYNGWCDAYNLASAAACLLCVSFGVSIFFDIKDLHASKASPRTRP
;
A
#
# COMPACT_ATOMS: atom_id res chain seq x y z
N MET A 1 -25.85 -10.63 40.36
CA MET A 1 -25.49 -9.43 39.55
C MET A 1 -24.53 -9.77 38.40
N ARG A 2 -23.35 -10.38 38.61
CA ARG A 2 -22.39 -10.70 37.53
C ARG A 2 -22.85 -11.68 36.43
N MET A 3 -23.89 -12.47 36.67
CA MET A 3 -24.37 -13.47 35.70
C MET A 3 -25.31 -12.88 34.62
N LEU A 4 -25.90 -11.69 34.87
CA LEU A 4 -26.77 -11.02 33.91
C LEU A 4 -26.00 -10.11 32.94
N GLU A 5 -24.78 -9.69 33.28
CA GLU A 5 -23.92 -8.91 32.38
C GLU A 5 -23.38 -9.75 31.20
N ALA A 6 -23.30 -11.07 31.33
CA ALA A 6 -22.84 -11.94 30.24
C ALA A 6 -23.92 -12.22 29.19
N GLU A 7 -25.21 -12.18 29.56
CA GLU A 7 -26.33 -12.41 28.63
C GLU A 7 -26.88 -11.11 28.04
N PHE A 8 -26.85 -10.00 28.78
CA PHE A 8 -27.35 -8.70 28.31
C PHE A 8 -26.25 -7.69 27.96
N GLY A 9 -25.01 -7.93 28.40
CA GLY A 9 -23.83 -7.20 27.94
C GLY A 9 -23.41 -7.71 26.57
N GLY A 10 -24.29 -7.56 25.57
CA GLY A 10 -23.92 -7.71 24.18
C GLY A 10 -22.64 -6.90 23.97
N LYS A 11 -21.56 -7.57 23.56
CA LYS A 11 -20.31 -6.92 23.16
C LYS A 11 -20.69 -5.87 22.12
N GLN A 12 -20.94 -4.64 22.56
CA GLN A 12 -20.99 -3.49 21.68
C GLN A 12 -19.59 -3.42 21.14
N LYS A 13 -19.40 -3.99 19.95
CA LYS A 13 -18.24 -3.73 19.12
C LYS A 13 -18.11 -2.21 19.16
N ALA A 14 -17.02 -1.72 19.78
CA ALA A 14 -16.70 -0.30 19.76
C ALA A 14 -16.90 0.18 18.32
N PRO A 15 -17.47 1.38 18.10
CA PRO A 15 -17.67 1.90 16.76
C PRO A 15 -16.36 1.70 15.99
N GLU A 16 -16.42 0.79 15.03
CA GLU A 16 -15.27 0.35 14.25
C GLU A 16 -14.89 1.61 13.47
N ASP A 17 -13.85 2.30 13.92
CA ASP A 17 -13.39 3.54 13.30
C ASP A 17 -13.34 3.28 11.79
N ASP A 18 -13.99 4.12 10.99
CA ASP A 18 -14.11 3.97 9.52
C ASP A 18 -12.74 3.78 8.81
N GLU A 19 -11.64 3.97 9.54
CA GLU A 19 -10.27 3.68 9.18
C GLU A 19 -9.99 2.18 8.93
N GLU A 20 -10.69 1.23 9.56
CA GLU A 20 -10.40 -0.21 9.40
C GLU A 20 -11.19 -0.90 8.25
N LYS A 21 -12.07 -0.16 7.56
CA LYS A 21 -12.89 -0.71 6.46
C LYS A 21 -12.02 -1.10 5.25
N VAL A 22 -12.06 -2.37 4.83
CA VAL A 22 -11.32 -2.91 3.67
C VAL A 22 -11.37 -1.97 2.47
N GLY A 23 -10.20 -1.59 1.94
CA GLY A 23 -10.04 -0.62 0.85
C GLY A 23 -9.83 0.83 1.30
N SER A 24 -9.84 1.11 2.61
CA SER A 24 -9.28 2.31 3.22
C SER A 24 -7.74 2.26 3.23
N VAL A 25 -7.12 3.32 3.74
CA VAL A 25 -5.67 3.41 3.92
C VAL A 25 -5.37 3.39 5.42
N ASP A 26 -4.55 2.43 5.84
CA ASP A 26 -4.00 2.34 7.21
C ASP A 26 -3.19 3.62 7.53
N PRO A 27 -3.09 4.10 8.79
CA PRO A 27 -2.16 5.16 9.20
C PRO A 27 -0.73 5.04 8.62
N LYS A 28 -0.29 3.83 8.26
CA LYS A 28 0.98 3.56 7.55
C LYS A 28 0.99 3.94 6.06
N GLY A 29 -0.11 4.44 5.50
CA GLY A 29 -0.25 4.75 4.07
C GLY A 29 -0.45 3.52 3.18
N LYS A 30 -0.75 2.35 3.77
CA LYS A 30 -0.96 1.09 3.03
C LYS A 30 -2.45 0.84 2.85
N LEU A 31 -2.83 0.26 1.71
CA LEU A 31 -4.21 -0.14 1.47
C LEU A 31 -4.56 -1.30 2.41
N ILE A 32 -5.67 -1.18 3.15
CA ILE A 32 -6.21 -2.30 3.93
C ILE A 32 -6.82 -3.30 2.95
N THR A 33 -6.26 -4.50 2.93
CA THR A 33 -6.62 -5.59 2.01
C THR A 33 -7.38 -6.67 2.75
N ASP A 34 -8.16 -7.47 2.02
CA ASP A 34 -8.92 -8.55 2.63
C ASP A 34 -8.03 -9.77 2.86
N GLY A 35 -7.57 -9.95 4.11
CA GLY A 35 -6.72 -11.07 4.52
C GLY A 35 -5.21 -10.82 4.32
N PRO A 36 -4.62 -9.80 4.96
CA PRO A 36 -3.19 -9.48 4.81
C PRO A 36 -2.26 -10.67 5.16
N LYS A 37 -2.67 -11.51 6.12
CA LYS A 37 -1.94 -12.73 6.50
C LYS A 37 -1.82 -13.73 5.35
N LYS A 38 -2.90 -13.93 4.58
CA LYS A 38 -2.90 -14.85 3.43
C LYS A 38 -1.95 -14.34 2.34
N ARG A 39 -1.96 -13.03 2.10
CA ARG A 39 -1.06 -12.41 1.13
C ARG A 39 0.41 -12.54 1.52
N ILE A 40 0.75 -12.24 2.78
CA ILE A 40 2.10 -12.43 3.29
C ILE A 40 2.54 -13.89 3.14
N ALA A 41 1.67 -14.85 3.46
CA ALA A 41 1.96 -16.27 3.28
C ALA A 41 2.25 -16.62 1.81
N VAL A 42 1.43 -16.15 0.85
CA VAL A 42 1.68 -16.36 -0.59
C VAL A 42 3.01 -15.76 -1.02
N ARG A 43 3.34 -14.54 -0.59
CA ARG A 43 4.65 -13.91 -0.89
C ARG A 43 5.82 -14.66 -0.27
N CYS A 44 5.69 -15.15 0.96
CA CYS A 44 6.70 -15.99 1.58
C CYS A 44 6.91 -17.29 0.78
N ILE A 45 5.83 -17.93 0.31
CA ILE A 45 5.91 -19.13 -0.53
C ILE A 45 6.62 -18.81 -1.85
N GLU A 46 6.28 -17.70 -2.52
CA GLU A 46 6.96 -17.26 -3.75
C GLU A 46 8.47 -17.08 -3.55
N VAL A 47 8.87 -16.40 -2.46
CA VAL A 47 10.30 -16.21 -2.13
C VAL A 47 10.99 -17.53 -1.84
N LEU A 48 10.36 -18.42 -1.06
CA LEU A 48 10.93 -19.72 -0.73
C LEU A 48 11.09 -20.60 -1.98
N LEU A 49 10.07 -20.67 -2.84
CA LEU A 49 10.15 -21.45 -4.08
C LEU A 49 11.19 -20.88 -5.05
N ALA A 50 11.28 -19.55 -5.16
CA ALA A 50 12.30 -18.89 -5.97
C ALA A 50 13.71 -19.19 -5.43
N ALA A 51 13.89 -19.13 -4.10
CA ALA A 51 15.14 -19.49 -3.45
C ALA A 51 15.49 -20.96 -3.67
N THR A 52 14.54 -21.89 -3.52
CA THR A 52 14.75 -23.31 -3.81
C THR A 52 15.16 -23.55 -5.26
N SER A 53 14.48 -22.91 -6.22
CA SER A 53 14.83 -23.01 -7.65
C SER A 53 16.23 -22.46 -7.94
N SER A 54 16.59 -21.34 -7.32
CA SER A 54 17.92 -20.71 -7.46
C SER A 54 19.03 -21.56 -6.85
N VAL A 55 18.84 -22.05 -5.62
CA VAL A 55 19.82 -22.93 -4.94
C VAL A 55 20.00 -24.22 -5.73
N ALA A 56 18.91 -24.86 -6.18
CA ALA A 56 18.99 -26.07 -7.01
C ALA A 56 19.75 -25.82 -8.33
N SER A 57 19.46 -24.69 -8.98
CA SER A 57 20.13 -24.26 -10.22
C SER A 57 21.63 -24.01 -10.04
N ILE A 58 22.01 -23.31 -8.98
CA ILE A 58 23.41 -23.01 -8.65
C ILE A 58 24.14 -24.31 -8.27
N TYR A 59 23.50 -25.16 -7.47
CA TYR A 59 24.04 -26.45 -7.06
C TYR A 59 24.32 -27.35 -8.27
N SER A 60 23.37 -27.47 -9.20
CA SER A 60 23.55 -28.27 -10.42
C SER A 60 24.59 -27.68 -11.38
N ALA A 61 24.77 -26.36 -11.40
CA ALA A 61 25.70 -25.68 -12.30
C ALA A 61 27.16 -25.67 -11.80
N LEU A 62 27.38 -25.46 -10.49
CA LEU A 62 28.72 -25.23 -9.93
C LEU A 62 29.32 -26.45 -9.24
N ILE A 63 28.50 -27.22 -8.52
CA ILE A 63 29.01 -28.27 -7.62
C ILE A 63 29.07 -29.62 -8.35
N ILE A 64 28.03 -29.96 -9.13
CA ILE A 64 27.97 -31.25 -9.81
C ILE A 64 28.70 -31.17 -11.15
N LYS A 65 29.83 -31.87 -11.25
CA LYS A 65 30.57 -32.08 -12.49
C LYS A 65 30.36 -33.53 -12.95
N PRO A 66 29.29 -33.83 -13.71
CA PRO A 66 29.04 -35.19 -14.17
C PRO A 66 30.07 -35.57 -15.25
N SER A 67 30.47 -36.84 -15.28
CA SER A 67 31.41 -37.39 -16.27
C SER A 67 30.81 -37.48 -17.67
N SER A 68 29.49 -37.58 -17.78
CA SER A 68 28.72 -37.54 -19.03
C SER A 68 27.77 -36.35 -19.04
N SER A 69 27.52 -35.76 -20.21
CA SER A 69 26.64 -34.60 -20.34
C SER A 69 25.17 -35.02 -20.17
N PRO A 70 24.43 -34.44 -19.19
CA PRO A 70 23.02 -34.73 -19.01
C PRO A 70 22.18 -34.27 -20.23
N PRO A 71 21.04 -34.90 -20.52
CA PRO A 71 20.23 -34.61 -21.71
C PRO A 71 19.72 -33.17 -21.84
N PRO A 72 19.52 -32.38 -20.75
CA PRO A 72 19.21 -30.94 -20.84
C PRO A 72 20.44 -30.04 -20.62
N ALA A 73 21.63 -30.61 -20.37
CA ALA A 73 22.82 -29.80 -20.15
C ALA A 73 23.21 -29.04 -21.41
N ASN A 74 23.64 -27.78 -21.22
CA ASN A 74 23.98 -26.84 -22.29
C ASN A 74 22.84 -26.57 -23.28
N LYS A 75 21.58 -26.81 -22.88
CA LYS A 75 20.41 -26.44 -23.67
C LYS A 75 19.73 -25.21 -23.10
N LEU A 76 18.99 -24.53 -23.97
CA LEU A 76 18.17 -23.37 -23.66
C LEU A 76 17.34 -23.49 -22.36
N PRO A 77 16.59 -24.59 -22.07
CA PRO A 77 15.82 -24.71 -20.82
C PRO A 77 16.67 -24.62 -19.55
N ALA A 78 17.89 -25.17 -19.55
CA ALA A 78 18.76 -25.10 -18.37
C ALA A 78 19.24 -23.66 -18.13
N TYR A 79 19.67 -22.96 -19.17
CA TYR A 79 20.08 -21.55 -19.05
C TYR A 79 18.93 -20.63 -18.63
N LEU A 80 17.73 -20.85 -19.16
CA LEU A 80 16.55 -20.08 -18.76
C LEU A 80 16.23 -20.28 -17.28
N LEU A 81 16.25 -21.52 -16.78
CA LEU A 81 16.03 -21.78 -15.35
C LEU A 81 17.07 -21.09 -14.48
N TYR A 82 18.35 -21.11 -14.87
CA TYR A 82 19.43 -20.50 -14.09
C TYR A 82 19.29 -18.98 -14.01
N ILE A 83 19.14 -18.31 -15.16
CA ILE A 83 19.06 -16.86 -15.25
C ILE A 83 17.76 -16.36 -14.60
N LEU A 84 16.63 -16.99 -14.93
CA LEU A 84 15.32 -16.56 -14.43
C LEU A 84 15.19 -16.81 -12.92
N SER A 85 15.70 -17.92 -12.38
CA SER A 85 15.68 -18.17 -10.93
C SER A 85 16.47 -17.11 -10.17
N PHE A 86 17.63 -16.71 -10.68
CA PHE A 86 18.44 -15.66 -10.04
C PHE A 86 17.76 -14.29 -10.10
N LEU A 87 17.27 -13.89 -11.28
CA LEU A 87 16.58 -12.61 -11.46
C LEU A 87 15.30 -12.52 -10.62
N THR A 88 14.56 -13.62 -10.51
CA THR A 88 13.31 -13.66 -9.72
C THR A 88 13.60 -13.61 -8.23
N VAL A 89 14.62 -14.30 -7.71
CA VAL A 89 15.06 -14.14 -6.32
C VAL A 89 15.44 -12.68 -6.01
N LEU A 90 16.25 -12.05 -6.87
CA LEU A 90 16.61 -10.65 -6.68
C LEU A 90 15.39 -9.71 -6.75
N SER A 91 14.49 -9.94 -7.70
CA SER A 91 13.29 -9.11 -7.88
C SER A 91 12.33 -9.26 -6.71
N THR A 92 12.11 -10.48 -6.23
CA THR A 92 11.22 -10.75 -5.09
C THR A 92 11.80 -10.19 -3.79
N ILE A 93 13.11 -10.34 -3.53
CA ILE A 93 13.78 -9.71 -2.39
C ILE A 93 13.67 -8.19 -2.47
N TYR A 94 13.93 -7.60 -3.65
CA TYR A 94 13.85 -6.16 -3.83
C TYR A 94 12.42 -5.64 -3.61
N LEU A 95 11.42 -6.25 -4.26
CA LEU A 95 10.03 -5.76 -4.22
C LEU A 95 9.31 -6.05 -2.90
N PHE A 96 9.60 -7.18 -2.22
CA PHE A 96 8.87 -7.61 -1.02
C PHE A 96 9.62 -7.37 0.29
N LEU A 97 10.96 -7.31 0.28
CA LEU A 97 11.74 -7.04 1.50
C LEU A 97 12.30 -5.62 1.48
N ILE A 98 13.04 -5.24 0.44
CA ILE A 98 13.76 -3.96 0.42
C ILE A 98 12.80 -2.79 0.21
N TYR A 99 11.94 -2.85 -0.80
CA TYR A 99 11.04 -1.76 -1.14
C TYR A 99 10.08 -1.41 0.00
N PRO A 100 9.41 -2.37 0.67
CA PRO A 100 8.50 -2.04 1.77
C PRO A 100 9.22 -1.53 3.02
N CYS A 101 10.45 -1.98 3.28
CA CYS A 101 11.24 -1.56 4.44
C CYS A 101 11.93 -0.20 4.25
N CYS A 102 12.52 0.05 3.07
CA CYS A 102 13.40 1.20 2.84
C CYS A 102 12.74 2.34 2.05
N CYS A 103 11.88 2.04 1.08
CA CYS A 103 11.32 3.04 0.15
C CYS A 103 9.80 3.23 0.27
N GLY A 104 9.13 2.30 0.95
CA GLY A 104 7.68 2.25 1.12
C GLY A 104 7.19 2.84 2.45
N SER A 105 8.07 3.01 3.44
CA SER A 105 7.73 3.71 4.67
C SER A 105 7.56 5.19 4.38
N ARG A 106 6.36 5.72 4.68
CA ARG A 106 6.10 7.16 4.71
C ARG A 106 7.25 7.81 5.50
N PRO A 107 7.91 8.88 5.00
CA PRO A 107 8.65 9.74 5.91
C PRO A 107 7.62 10.19 6.93
N ARG A 108 7.75 9.70 8.17
CA ARG A 108 6.85 9.97 9.29
C ARG A 108 6.62 11.47 9.22
N SER A 109 5.47 11.91 8.70
CA SER A 109 5.27 13.34 8.51
C SER A 109 5.36 13.87 9.92
N ARG A 110 6.34 14.74 10.17
CA ARG A 110 6.47 15.49 11.42
C ARG A 110 5.30 16.49 11.57
N ASP A 111 4.14 16.15 11.04
CA ASP A 111 2.90 16.92 11.02
C ASP A 111 1.98 16.37 12.11
N ALA A 112 2.50 16.40 13.33
CA ALA A 112 1.80 17.09 14.41
C ALA A 112 2.50 18.44 14.74
N ALA A 113 3.52 18.89 13.99
CA ALA A 113 4.14 20.19 14.22
C ALA A 113 3.41 21.36 13.54
N PHE A 114 2.44 21.09 12.67
CA PHE A 114 1.59 22.14 12.07
C PHE A 114 0.30 22.44 12.85
N GLU A 115 0.05 21.73 13.96
CA GLU A 115 -1.04 22.08 14.90
C GLU A 115 -0.60 23.10 15.98
N GLN A 116 0.68 23.48 16.05
CA GLN A 116 1.20 24.42 17.07
C GLN A 116 1.82 25.72 16.50
N GLY A 117 1.44 26.11 15.28
CA GLY A 117 1.75 27.45 14.76
C GLY A 117 0.56 28.39 14.96
N PRO A 118 0.66 29.48 15.74
CA PRO A 118 -0.42 30.45 15.83
C PRO A 118 -0.50 31.22 14.50
N GLY A 119 -1.56 31.00 13.72
CA GLY A 119 -1.90 31.89 12.58
C GLY A 119 -1.50 31.44 11.17
N GLY A 120 -1.59 30.14 10.85
CA GLY A 120 -1.35 29.63 9.49
C GLY A 120 -2.45 29.95 8.46
N LEU A 121 -2.64 31.23 8.11
CA LEU A 121 -3.35 31.64 6.88
C LEU A 121 -2.52 31.23 5.66
N MET A 122 -2.64 29.97 5.23
CA MET A 122 -2.02 29.53 3.98
C MET A 122 -2.91 29.98 2.81
N VAL A 123 -2.59 31.14 2.25
CA VAL A 123 -3.22 31.66 1.04
C VAL A 123 -2.67 30.89 -0.17
N LEU A 124 -3.48 30.01 -0.75
CA LEU A 124 -3.21 29.44 -2.07
C LEU A 124 -3.33 30.58 -3.11
N PRO A 125 -2.26 30.96 -3.82
CA PRO A 125 -2.39 31.89 -4.93
C PRO A 125 -3.24 31.22 -6.00
N VAL A 126 -4.48 31.67 -6.15
CA VAL A 126 -5.31 31.32 -7.30
C VAL A 126 -4.65 32.00 -8.50
N GLN A 127 -3.81 31.27 -9.24
CA GLN A 127 -3.52 31.65 -10.62
C GLN A 127 -4.87 31.70 -11.32
N SER A 128 -5.29 32.92 -11.64
CA SER A 128 -6.55 33.25 -12.29
C SER A 128 -6.78 32.32 -13.49
N LEU A 129 -7.71 31.37 -13.33
CA LEU A 129 -8.33 30.71 -14.46
C LEU A 129 -9.12 31.78 -15.24
N PRO A 130 -8.80 32.07 -16.51
CA PRO A 130 -9.61 32.95 -17.33
C PRO A 130 -10.87 32.17 -17.73
N GLY A 131 -11.97 32.41 -17.02
CA GLY A 131 -13.28 31.87 -17.37
C GLY A 131 -13.85 32.55 -18.61
N GLY A 132 -14.01 31.77 -19.69
CA GLY A 132 -15.19 31.77 -20.57
C GLY A 132 -15.55 33.02 -21.37
N GLY A 133 -15.26 33.00 -22.68
CA GLY A 133 -15.89 33.91 -23.64
C GLY A 133 -15.55 33.62 -25.11
N LYS A 134 -16.52 33.05 -25.83
CA LYS A 134 -16.75 33.03 -27.30
C LYS A 134 -15.64 33.47 -28.28
N LYS A 135 -15.36 32.55 -29.23
CA LYS A 135 -15.34 32.71 -30.70
C LYS A 135 -14.68 33.99 -31.27
N GLY A 136 -13.46 33.86 -31.82
CA GLY A 136 -12.83 34.91 -32.63
C GLY A 136 -11.71 34.37 -33.50
N LYS A 137 -11.98 34.26 -34.81
CA LYS A 137 -11.07 33.82 -35.87
C LYS A 137 -10.27 35.05 -36.36
N GLY A 138 -8.94 34.98 -36.29
CA GLY A 138 -8.03 35.82 -37.09
C GLY A 138 -7.83 37.27 -36.62
N GLY A 139 -6.58 37.74 -36.67
CA GLY A 139 -6.29 39.16 -36.48
C GLY A 139 -4.87 39.45 -36.03
N LYS A 140 -3.93 39.43 -36.98
CA LYS A 140 -2.57 39.94 -36.85
C LYS A 140 -2.66 41.48 -36.79
N GLY A 141 -2.20 42.15 -35.73
CA GLY A 141 -2.22 43.62 -35.72
C GLY A 141 -1.73 44.36 -34.47
N LYS A 142 -0.58 45.01 -34.61
CA LYS A 142 -0.14 46.31 -34.06
C LYS A 142 -0.28 46.63 -32.55
N LYS A 143 0.88 46.61 -31.89
CA LYS A 143 1.55 47.74 -31.20
C LYS A 143 0.66 48.96 -30.87
N HIS A 144 0.33 49.14 -29.59
CA HIS A 144 0.19 50.47 -28.99
C HIS A 144 0.83 50.53 -27.60
N LYS A 145 1.36 51.71 -27.33
CA LYS A 145 2.19 52.17 -26.23
C LYS A 145 1.32 53.10 -25.38
N GLY A 146 1.35 52.99 -24.05
CA GLY A 146 1.08 54.11 -23.14
C GLY A 146 0.00 53.90 -22.07
N GLY A 147 0.31 54.45 -20.88
CA GLY A 147 -0.61 54.74 -19.77
C GLY A 147 -0.84 53.56 -18.83
N GLY A 148 -0.51 53.58 -17.54
CA GLY A 148 -0.51 54.69 -16.60
C GLY A 148 -1.79 54.64 -15.76
N GLY A 149 -1.67 54.17 -14.52
CA GLY A 149 -2.62 54.42 -13.44
C GLY A 149 -3.87 53.53 -13.39
N ALA A 150 -3.82 52.50 -12.56
CA ALA A 150 -4.86 52.21 -11.57
C ALA A 150 -4.39 51.02 -10.74
N SER A 151 -4.28 51.23 -9.44
CA SER A 151 -4.21 50.20 -8.41
C SER A 151 -5.43 49.28 -8.54
N ASP A 152 -5.33 48.24 -9.35
CA ASP A 152 -6.37 47.22 -9.47
C ASP A 152 -6.22 46.29 -8.26
N GLY A 153 -7.06 46.55 -7.26
CA GLY A 153 -7.10 45.77 -6.04
C GLY A 153 -7.34 44.31 -6.38
N VAL A 154 -6.36 43.46 -6.04
CA VAL A 154 -6.52 42.01 -6.10
C VAL A 154 -7.69 41.65 -5.18
N GLN A 155 -8.88 41.46 -5.76
CA GLN A 155 -10.02 40.93 -5.05
C GLN A 155 -9.72 39.47 -4.73
N VAL A 156 -9.23 39.25 -3.51
CA VAL A 156 -9.09 37.93 -2.92
C VAL A 156 -10.49 37.50 -2.50
N ASN A 157 -11.12 36.62 -3.28
CA ASN A 157 -12.29 35.89 -2.78
C ASN A 157 -11.82 34.93 -1.69
N LEU A 158 -11.77 35.45 -0.47
CA LEU A 158 -11.59 34.71 0.77
C LEU A 158 -12.80 33.79 0.94
N ILE A 159 -12.71 32.57 0.42
CA ILE A 159 -13.58 31.49 0.89
C ILE A 159 -13.02 31.06 2.25
N VAL A 160 -13.33 31.85 3.27
CA VAL A 160 -13.11 31.50 4.66
C VAL A 160 -14.16 30.46 5.00
N ASP A 161 -13.74 29.23 5.28
CA ASP A 161 -14.63 28.24 5.87
C ASP A 161 -15.10 28.78 7.23
N PRO A 162 -16.40 29.04 7.44
CA PRO A 162 -16.91 29.63 8.70
C PRO A 162 -16.57 28.76 9.93
N THR A 163 -16.24 27.48 9.71
CA THR A 163 -15.82 26.57 10.76
C THR A 163 -14.40 26.83 11.28
N MET A 164 -13.56 27.60 10.59
CA MET A 164 -12.22 27.98 11.09
C MET A 164 -12.26 29.00 12.23
N PHE A 165 -13.35 29.76 12.40
CA PHE A 165 -13.50 30.76 13.45
C PHE A 165 -14.40 30.29 14.61
N GLY A 166 -14.87 29.04 14.58
CA GLY A 166 -15.92 28.56 15.46
C GLY A 166 -15.52 27.38 16.33
N SER A 167 -14.51 27.52 17.21
CA SER A 167 -14.41 26.77 18.49
C SER A 167 -13.18 27.18 19.30
N GLY A 168 -12.98 28.48 19.52
CA GLY A 168 -12.03 29.01 20.49
C GLY A 168 -12.64 29.20 21.88
N ARG A 169 -13.39 28.21 22.39
CA ARG A 169 -13.86 28.23 23.78
C ARG A 169 -14.10 26.79 24.24
N GLN A 170 -13.44 26.43 25.33
CA GLN A 170 -13.49 25.13 26.03
C GLN A 170 -12.38 24.14 25.63
N ASP A 171 -11.12 24.55 25.83
CA ASP A 171 -10.04 23.69 26.33
C ASP A 171 -9.18 24.59 27.25
N GLU A 172 -9.82 25.12 28.31
CA GLU A 172 -9.16 25.67 29.52
C GLU A 172 -9.21 24.58 30.60
N ASP A 173 -8.82 23.35 30.28
CA ASP A 173 -8.69 22.25 31.27
C ASP A 173 -7.36 21.51 31.03
N GLU A 174 -6.28 22.28 30.87
CA GLU A 174 -4.92 21.80 31.16
C GLU A 174 -4.48 22.59 32.40
N TRP A 175 -3.83 21.91 33.36
CA TRP A 175 -3.36 22.37 34.69
C TRP A 175 -4.30 22.13 35.88
N GLU A 176 -4.39 20.88 36.32
CA GLU A 176 -4.37 20.54 37.75
C GLU A 176 -3.62 19.20 37.94
N ASP A 177 -2.36 19.18 37.53
CA ASP A 177 -1.35 18.33 38.16
C ASP A 177 -0.91 19.06 39.44
N GLU A 178 -1.73 18.99 40.50
CA GLU A 178 -1.29 19.25 41.86
C GLU A 178 -1.51 18.03 42.75
N GLN A 179 -0.51 17.82 43.60
CA GLN A 179 -0.31 16.71 44.51
C GLN A 179 -1.44 16.56 45.52
N GLY A 180 -1.72 15.31 45.92
CA GLY A 180 -2.53 14.95 47.09
C GLY A 180 -2.92 13.46 46.97
N GLU A 181 -2.10 12.53 47.44
CA GLU A 181 -2.23 11.97 48.79
C GLU A 181 -3.70 11.81 49.24
N ASP A 182 -4.12 10.56 49.29
CA ASP A 182 -4.95 9.99 50.35
C ASP A 182 -6.26 10.72 50.66
N GLY A 183 -7.25 10.54 49.78
CA GLY A 183 -8.63 10.97 50.02
C GLY A 183 -9.63 9.87 49.66
N GLU A 184 -9.89 8.96 50.59
CA GLU A 184 -11.10 8.11 50.59
C GLU A 184 -12.34 9.03 50.50
N THR A 185 -12.94 9.10 49.33
CA THR A 185 -14.35 9.50 49.21
C THR A 185 -15.10 8.42 48.43
N GLU A 186 -15.35 7.31 49.14
CA GLU A 186 -16.59 6.54 48.97
C GLU A 186 -17.77 7.51 49.16
N LEU A 187 -18.59 7.71 48.12
CA LEU A 187 -20.05 7.95 48.18
C LEU A 187 -20.63 8.38 46.81
N GLY A 188 -20.10 7.85 45.70
CA GLY A 188 -20.75 7.90 44.39
C GLY A 188 -21.42 6.55 44.10
N PRO A 189 -22.72 6.50 43.72
CA PRO A 189 -23.38 5.24 43.39
C PRO A 189 -22.65 4.52 42.23
N PRO A 190 -22.32 3.22 42.36
CA PRO A 190 -21.57 2.50 41.35
C PRO A 190 -22.49 2.17 40.16
N GLY A 191 -22.49 3.02 39.14
CA GLY A 191 -23.22 2.73 37.91
C GLY A 191 -23.45 3.92 36.99
N SER A 192 -22.52 4.11 36.05
CA SER A 192 -22.64 4.86 34.78
C SER A 192 -21.61 5.96 34.59
N TYR A 193 -20.32 5.62 34.69
CA TYR A 193 -19.31 6.31 33.88
C TYR A 193 -19.42 5.80 32.44
N ALA A 194 -20.50 6.17 31.75
CA ALA A 194 -20.57 5.97 30.31
C ALA A 194 -19.47 6.85 29.69
N PRO A 195 -18.44 6.29 29.04
CA PRO A 195 -17.40 7.09 28.42
C PRO A 195 -18.07 8.07 27.47
N ARG A 196 -17.87 9.37 27.72
CA ARG A 196 -18.44 10.46 26.94
C ARG A 196 -18.00 10.22 25.49
N ARG A 197 -18.92 9.72 24.65
CA ARG A 197 -18.66 9.42 23.24
C ARG A 197 -18.18 10.71 22.58
N ARG A 198 -16.86 10.86 22.42
CA ARG A 198 -16.27 11.97 21.67
C ARG A 198 -16.89 11.91 20.28
N ARG A 199 -17.66 12.93 19.94
CA ARG A 199 -18.24 13.04 18.60
C ARG A 199 -17.08 13.00 17.60
N PRO A 200 -17.18 12.23 16.50
CA PRO A 200 -16.13 12.18 15.50
C PRO A 200 -15.83 13.60 15.04
N ARG A 201 -14.61 14.08 15.30
CA ARG A 201 -14.15 15.39 14.85
C ARG A 201 -14.30 15.41 13.33
N ARG A 202 -15.03 16.39 12.80
CA ARG A 202 -15.20 16.57 11.36
C ARG A 202 -13.81 16.75 10.75
N ARG A 203 -13.35 15.76 9.98
CA ARG A 203 -12.04 15.83 9.32
C ARG A 203 -12.03 17.04 8.38
N GLY A 204 -11.03 17.91 8.52
CA GLY A 204 -10.87 19.06 7.64
C GLY A 204 -10.72 18.66 6.17
N ILE A 205 -11.07 19.56 5.25
CA ILE A 205 -11.02 19.32 3.80
C ILE A 205 -9.61 18.87 3.35
N PHE A 206 -8.56 19.43 3.95
CA PHE A 206 -7.16 19.06 3.69
C PHE A 206 -6.84 17.62 4.12
N ALA A 207 -7.38 17.15 5.25
CA ALA A 207 -7.22 15.77 5.68
C ALA A 207 -7.88 14.80 4.67
N GLY A 208 -9.04 15.17 4.12
CA GLY A 208 -9.70 14.42 3.05
C GLY A 208 -8.88 14.34 1.76
N LEU A 209 -8.27 15.45 1.34
CA LEU A 209 -7.38 15.49 0.16
C LEU A 209 -6.10 14.66 0.37
N ALA A 210 -5.51 14.73 1.57
CA ALA A 210 -4.33 13.94 1.92
C ALA A 210 -4.63 12.43 1.88
N LEU A 211 -5.77 12.00 2.41
CA LEU A 211 -6.21 10.60 2.34
C LEU A 211 -6.43 10.13 0.89
N GLU A 212 -6.99 10.99 0.03
CA GLU A 212 -7.19 10.65 -1.39
C GLU A 212 -5.86 10.47 -2.14
N ALA A 213 -4.89 11.35 -1.89
CA ALA A 213 -3.55 11.23 -2.46
C ALA A 213 -2.86 9.95 -2.02
N GLN A 214 -2.99 9.58 -0.74
CA GLN A 214 -2.44 8.33 -0.20
C GLN A 214 -3.12 7.11 -0.83
N TRP A 215 -4.44 7.12 -0.96
CA TRP A 215 -5.19 6.05 -1.62
C TRP A 215 -4.76 5.87 -3.08
N LYS A 216 -4.55 6.96 -3.84
CA LYS A 216 -4.03 6.91 -5.22
C LYS A 216 -2.63 6.28 -5.27
N ARG A 217 -1.74 6.64 -4.34
CA ARG A 217 -0.38 6.08 -4.25
C ARG A 217 -0.40 4.59 -3.91
N ALA A 218 -1.20 4.19 -2.93
CA ALA A 218 -1.34 2.79 -2.52
C ALA A 218 -1.90 1.93 -3.67
N ARG A 219 -2.92 2.42 -4.39
CA ARG A 219 -3.43 1.73 -5.59
C ARG A 219 -2.40 1.68 -6.72
N LYS A 220 -1.58 2.72 -6.91
CA LYS A 220 -0.48 2.69 -7.90
C LYS A 220 0.51 1.60 -7.55
N GLN A 221 0.91 1.48 -6.28
CA GLN A 221 1.80 0.40 -5.82
C GLN A 221 1.17 -0.99 -6.04
N LEU A 222 -0.11 -1.15 -5.71
CA LEU A 222 -0.83 -2.40 -5.94
C LEU A 222 -0.85 -2.80 -7.43
N LYS A 223 -1.07 -1.83 -8.34
CA LYS A 223 -1.01 -2.07 -9.78
C LYS A 223 0.40 -2.45 -10.26
N VAL A 224 1.44 -1.82 -9.72
CA VAL A 224 2.83 -2.17 -10.07
C VAL A 224 3.15 -3.59 -9.62
N GLY A 225 2.74 -3.98 -8.40
CA GLY A 225 2.86 -5.36 -7.91
C GLY A 225 2.11 -6.36 -8.78
N MET A 226 0.87 -6.06 -9.14
CA MET A 226 0.06 -6.90 -10.04
C MET A 226 0.72 -7.05 -11.42
N VAL A 227 1.25 -5.97 -12.01
CA VAL A 227 1.95 -6.04 -13.30
C VAL A 227 3.18 -6.93 -13.20
N PHE A 228 3.95 -6.81 -12.12
CA PHE A 228 5.08 -7.69 -11.86
C PHE A 228 4.64 -9.17 -11.77
N ASP A 229 3.57 -9.47 -11.02
CA ASP A 229 3.06 -10.84 -10.90
C ASP A 229 2.57 -11.40 -12.23
N VAL A 230 1.89 -10.60 -13.06
CA VAL A 230 1.44 -11.01 -14.40
C VAL A 230 2.64 -11.33 -15.29
N VAL A 231 3.67 -10.48 -15.29
CA VAL A 231 4.90 -10.73 -16.08
C VAL A 231 5.61 -11.97 -15.57
N ALA A 232 5.76 -12.13 -14.24
CA ALA A 232 6.39 -13.31 -13.64
C ALA A 232 5.60 -14.60 -13.96
N TRP A 233 4.27 -14.56 -13.88
CA TRP A 233 3.39 -15.66 -14.24
C TRP A 233 3.58 -16.10 -15.69
N VAL A 234 3.59 -15.14 -16.64
CA VAL A 234 3.82 -15.44 -18.07
C VAL A 234 5.22 -16.00 -18.30
N LEU A 235 6.26 -15.42 -17.69
CA LEU A 235 7.64 -15.87 -17.86
C LEU A 235 7.83 -17.29 -17.30
N TRP A 236 7.36 -17.57 -16.09
CA TRP A 236 7.46 -18.91 -15.51
C TRP A 236 6.58 -19.93 -16.21
N GLY A 237 5.40 -19.54 -16.68
CA GLY A 237 4.55 -20.38 -17.53
C GLY A 237 5.24 -20.76 -18.84
N ALA A 238 5.87 -19.79 -19.51
CA ALA A 238 6.64 -20.04 -20.73
C ALA A 238 7.85 -20.95 -20.47
N VAL A 239 8.62 -20.71 -19.41
CA VAL A 239 9.75 -21.57 -19.02
C VAL A 239 9.27 -22.98 -18.72
N PHE A 240 8.16 -23.14 -18.00
CA PHE A 240 7.59 -24.45 -17.70
C PHE A 240 7.20 -25.22 -18.98
N VAL A 241 6.56 -24.56 -19.94
CA VAL A 241 6.23 -25.17 -21.25
C VAL A 241 7.51 -25.59 -21.99
N VAL A 242 8.54 -24.75 -22.02
CA VAL A 242 9.82 -25.07 -22.66
C VAL A 242 10.50 -26.26 -21.98
N VAL A 243 10.43 -26.36 -20.65
CA VAL A 243 10.95 -27.51 -19.89
C VAL A 243 10.18 -28.78 -20.23
N LEU A 244 8.85 -28.72 -20.34
CA LEU A 244 8.01 -29.87 -20.71
C LEU A 244 8.27 -30.38 -22.14
N MET A 245 8.61 -29.49 -23.07
CA MET A 245 9.04 -29.86 -24.43
C MET A 245 10.44 -30.50 -24.46
N GLY A 246 11.22 -30.35 -23.39
CA GLY A 246 12.57 -30.89 -23.27
C GLY A 246 12.61 -32.39 -23.05
N LYS A 247 13.82 -32.98 -23.23
CA LYS A 247 14.06 -34.38 -22.86
C LYS A 247 14.02 -34.51 -21.34
N ARG A 248 13.25 -35.47 -20.83
CA ARG A 248 13.18 -35.76 -19.39
C ARG A 248 14.51 -36.31 -18.87
N CYS A 249 14.86 -35.93 -17.66
CA CYS A 249 16.05 -36.41 -16.95
C CYS A 249 15.65 -37.56 -16.02
N PRO A 250 16.30 -38.74 -16.09
CA PRO A 250 15.99 -39.84 -15.19
C PRO A 250 16.38 -39.50 -13.74
N VAL A 251 15.55 -39.90 -12.78
CA VAL A 251 15.80 -39.70 -11.34
C VAL A 251 17.08 -40.45 -10.92
N GLY A 252 17.92 -39.82 -10.10
CA GLY A 252 19.20 -40.38 -9.65
C GLY A 252 20.32 -40.39 -10.70
N GLY A 253 20.05 -39.89 -11.91
CA GLY A 253 21.04 -39.84 -12.98
C GLY A 253 22.09 -38.74 -12.79
N TYR A 254 23.26 -38.95 -13.40
CA TYR A 254 24.32 -37.93 -13.54
C TYR A 254 24.77 -37.31 -12.21
N ASN A 255 25.08 -38.16 -11.22
CA ASN A 255 25.54 -37.74 -9.88
C ASN A 255 24.57 -36.76 -9.18
N GLY A 256 23.25 -36.94 -9.38
CA GLY A 256 22.21 -36.10 -8.78
C GLY A 256 21.90 -34.81 -9.56
N TRP A 257 22.54 -34.57 -10.71
CA TRP A 257 22.24 -33.41 -11.55
C TRP A 257 20.78 -33.42 -12.03
N CYS A 258 20.28 -34.59 -12.42
CA CYS A 258 18.89 -34.74 -12.84
C CYS A 258 17.90 -34.43 -11.71
N ASP A 259 18.23 -34.77 -10.46
CA ASP A 259 17.35 -34.54 -9.32
C ASP A 259 17.26 -33.05 -9.00
N ALA A 260 18.39 -32.33 -9.04
CA ALA A 260 18.42 -30.88 -8.91
C ALA A 260 17.64 -30.19 -10.04
N TYR A 261 17.79 -30.65 -11.29
CA TYR A 261 17.04 -30.13 -12.43
C TYR A 261 15.53 -30.39 -12.31
N ASN A 262 15.13 -31.58 -11.89
CA ASN A 262 13.73 -31.95 -11.66
C ASN A 262 13.12 -31.14 -10.51
N LEU A 263 13.89 -30.90 -9.44
CA LEU A 263 13.48 -30.04 -8.33
C LEU A 263 13.27 -28.59 -8.78
N ALA A 264 14.21 -28.02 -9.54
CA ALA A 264 14.08 -26.68 -10.10
C ALA A 264 12.86 -26.57 -11.04
N SER A 265 12.61 -27.60 -11.85
CA SER A 265 11.46 -27.68 -12.74
C SER A 265 10.13 -27.75 -11.98
N ALA A 266 10.08 -28.53 -10.89
CA ALA A 266 8.92 -28.59 -10.01
C ALA A 266 8.66 -27.26 -9.29
N ALA A 267 9.73 -26.63 -8.78
CA ALA A 267 9.64 -25.30 -8.17
C ALA A 267 9.15 -24.24 -9.17
N ALA A 268 9.60 -24.28 -10.43
CA ALA A 268 9.14 -23.40 -11.50
C ALA A 268 7.62 -23.54 -11.76
N CYS A 269 7.10 -24.76 -11.74
CA CYS A 269 5.67 -25.03 -11.87
C CYS A 269 4.88 -24.44 -10.69
N LEU A 270 5.34 -24.70 -9.45
CA LEU A 270 4.71 -24.16 -8.25
C LEU A 270 4.78 -22.63 -8.18
N LEU A 271 5.88 -22.03 -8.66
CA LEU A 271 6.03 -20.57 -8.79
C LEU A 271 5.00 -19.99 -9.76
N CYS A 272 4.79 -20.63 -10.91
CA CYS A 272 3.76 -20.22 -11.85
C CYS A 272 2.37 -20.24 -11.16
N VAL A 273 2.03 -21.31 -10.45
CA VAL A 273 0.76 -21.39 -9.72
C VAL A 273 0.67 -20.32 -8.62
N SER A 274 1.74 -20.08 -7.85
CA SER A 274 1.72 -19.09 -6.78
C SER A 274 1.53 -17.67 -7.30
N PHE A 275 2.18 -17.29 -8.40
CA PHE A 275 1.96 -15.99 -9.04
C PHE A 275 0.51 -15.87 -9.56
N GLY A 276 -0.07 -16.95 -10.09
CA GLY A 276 -1.49 -16.97 -10.48
C GLY A 276 -2.43 -16.70 -9.29
N VAL A 277 -2.15 -17.31 -8.14
CA VAL A 277 -2.89 -17.06 -6.90
C VAL A 277 -2.69 -15.63 -6.40
N SER A 278 -1.49 -15.08 -6.51
CA SER A 278 -1.22 -13.68 -6.14
C SER A 278 -1.99 -12.68 -7.02
N ILE A 279 -2.03 -12.90 -8.34
CA ILE A 279 -2.81 -12.08 -9.28
C ILE A 279 -4.28 -12.07 -8.88
N PHE A 280 -4.84 -13.22 -8.48
CA PHE A 280 -6.23 -13.29 -8.02
C PHE A 280 -6.49 -12.40 -6.80
N PHE A 281 -5.60 -12.43 -5.80
CA PHE A 281 -5.70 -11.54 -4.63
C PHE A 281 -5.56 -10.07 -5.01
N ASP A 282 -4.62 -9.73 -5.89
CA ASP A 282 -4.41 -8.35 -6.34
C ASP A 282 -5.63 -7.80 -7.11
N ILE A 283 -6.30 -8.62 -7.94
CA ILE A 283 -7.55 -8.24 -8.61
C ILE A 283 -8.66 -7.99 -7.60
N LYS A 284 -8.82 -8.88 -6.61
CA LYS A 284 -9.82 -8.73 -5.54
C LYS A 284 -9.59 -7.43 -4.76
N ASP A 285 -8.34 -7.13 -4.39
CA ASP A 285 -7.98 -5.92 -3.67
C ASP A 285 -8.16 -4.64 -4.52
N LEU A 286 -7.86 -4.70 -5.81
CA LEU A 286 -8.11 -3.60 -6.75
C LEU A 286 -9.60 -3.31 -6.92
N HIS A 287 -10.42 -4.35 -6.89
CA HIS A 287 -11.88 -4.25 -6.94
C HIS A 287 -12.45 -3.68 -5.64
N ALA A 288 -12.01 -4.21 -4.49
CA ALA A 288 -12.41 -3.72 -3.17
C ALA A 288 -12.00 -2.25 -2.95
N SER A 289 -10.91 -1.80 -3.57
CA SER A 289 -10.45 -0.42 -3.55
C SER A 289 -11.01 0.46 -4.68
N LYS A 290 -12.01 0.02 -5.45
CA LYS A 290 -12.54 0.78 -6.60
C LYS A 290 -13.09 2.14 -6.21
N ALA A 291 -13.90 2.19 -5.15
CA ALA A 291 -14.47 3.43 -4.62
C ALA A 291 -13.46 4.18 -3.75
N SER A 292 -13.36 5.50 -3.96
CA SER A 292 -12.52 6.37 -3.14
C SER A 292 -13.11 6.47 -1.73
N PRO A 293 -12.28 6.71 -0.69
CA PRO A 293 -12.79 6.89 0.67
C PRO A 293 -13.89 7.97 0.81
N ARG A 294 -13.92 8.98 -0.07
CA ARG A 294 -14.93 10.06 -0.08
C ARG A 294 -16.28 9.65 -0.64
N THR A 295 -16.33 8.61 -1.47
CA THR A 295 -17.55 8.19 -2.20
C THR A 295 -18.16 6.93 -1.61
N ARG A 296 -17.59 6.41 -0.51
CA ARG A 296 -18.13 5.25 0.20
C ARG A 296 -19.22 5.71 1.15
N PRO A 297 -20.41 5.09 1.10
CA PRO A 297 -21.43 5.26 2.12
C PRO A 297 -21.04 4.55 3.41
#